data_AF-A0A8T7GSL1-F1
#
_entry.id   AF-A0A8T7GSL1-F1
#
_cell.length_a   1.000
_cell.length_b   1.000
_cell.length_c   1.000
_cell.angle_alpha   90.00
_cell.angle_beta   90.00
_cell.angle_gamma   90.00
#
_symmetry.space_group_name_H-M   'P 1'
#
loop_
_entity.id
_entity.type
_entity.pdbx_description
1 polymer ?
#
loop_
_entity_poly.entity_id
_entity_poly.type
_entity_poly.pdbx_seq_one_letter_code
_entity_poly.pdbx_strand_id
1 'polypeptide(L)'
;MISEIVYKRYTLDEIKRKVIAALQHNSSGMSGNEIADKIQVNRTTAAKYLNILSTIGIISMKKIGTVNIWTLQPSISKIQDYSDFFYMQQLFMDLILQYDEIQGSKLILNLLNSDCNKLKIISEIIVPTINTINETYKRGRIGKTELISILDKVLDIIILMYFNITYPPEKIMENIYPIFIVGNEEQIITSKLWSLTFKIIGCRPFFIGNVEKQIDPFFDLDLQRFILKNWKNKNGTMIIFIYASEESSLRFLFTSVQEIKLKMNADVKIAIHGPDKLLEEISSMNPDYKIPDFKSLVTMMKELKIIY
;
A
#
# COMPACT_ATOMS: atom_id res chain seq x y z
N MET A 1 -10.71 29.12 44.37
CA MET A 1 -10.19 27.77 44.05
C MET A 1 -10.72 27.42 42.67
N ILE A 2 -9.96 27.74 41.62
CA ILE A 2 -10.37 27.51 40.23
C ILE A 2 -9.92 26.09 39.90
N SER A 3 -10.88 25.19 39.70
CA SER A 3 -10.62 23.83 39.26
C SER A 3 -10.05 23.87 37.84
N GLU A 4 -8.82 23.40 37.66
CA GLU A 4 -8.25 23.11 36.35
C GLU A 4 -9.17 22.12 35.62
N ILE A 5 -9.79 22.56 34.52
CA ILE A 5 -10.46 21.67 33.58
C ILE A 5 -9.35 20.94 32.82
N VAL A 6 -8.95 19.79 33.35
CA VAL A 6 -8.04 18.86 32.68
C VAL A 6 -8.79 18.29 31.47
N TYR A 7 -8.53 18.82 30.27
CA TYR A 7 -8.99 18.23 29.02
C TYR A 7 -8.30 16.87 28.82
N LYS A 8 -8.97 15.79 29.25
CA LYS A 8 -8.49 14.42 29.02
C LYS A 8 -8.50 14.15 27.51
N ARG A 9 -7.32 14.19 26.87
CA ARG A 9 -7.16 13.83 25.45
C ARG A 9 -7.22 12.31 25.31
N TYR A 10 -8.33 11.81 24.78
CA TYR A 10 -8.44 10.40 24.39
C TYR A 10 -7.69 10.13 23.09
N THR A 11 -6.96 9.02 23.01
CA THR A 11 -6.39 8.56 21.74
C THR A 11 -7.41 7.70 20.99
N LEU A 12 -7.30 7.65 19.66
CA LEU A 12 -8.17 6.79 18.85
C LEU A 12 -8.04 5.32 19.26
N ASP A 13 -6.82 4.86 19.55
CA ASP A 13 -6.55 3.48 19.95
C ASP A 13 -7.10 3.12 21.34
N GLU A 14 -7.12 4.07 22.28
CA GLU A 14 -7.75 3.85 23.58
C GLU A 14 -9.27 3.66 23.40
N ILE A 15 -9.92 4.57 22.67
CA ILE A 15 -11.37 4.48 22.44
C ILE A 15 -11.73 3.26 21.61
N LYS A 16 -10.97 2.95 20.55
CA LYS A 16 -11.13 1.76 19.70
C LYS A 16 -11.17 0.49 20.55
N ARG A 17 -10.17 0.29 21.43
CA ARG A 17 -10.11 -0.90 22.31
C ARG A 17 -11.31 -0.99 23.24
N LYS A 18 -11.70 0.11 23.88
CA LYS A 18 -12.86 0.13 24.79
C LYS A 18 -14.18 -0.14 24.06
N VAL A 19 -14.37 0.41 22.86
CA VAL A 19 -15.57 0.19 22.04
C VAL A 19 -15.65 -1.25 21.54
N ILE A 20 -14.52 -1.83 21.10
CA ILE A 20 -14.47 -3.25 20.70
C ILE A 20 -14.85 -4.14 21.89
N ALA A 21 -14.22 -3.95 23.04
CA ALA A 21 -14.54 -4.71 24.26
C ALA A 21 -16.01 -4.54 24.70
N ALA A 22 -16.58 -3.34 24.54
CA ALA A 22 -17.98 -3.09 24.86
C ALA A 22 -18.94 -3.91 23.98
N LEU A 23 -18.63 -4.04 22.69
CA LEU A 23 -19.49 -4.67 21.68
C LEU A 23 -19.21 -6.17 21.45
N GLN A 24 -18.05 -6.69 21.87
CA GLN A 24 -17.61 -8.07 21.61
C GLN A 24 -18.59 -9.15 22.08
N HIS A 25 -19.35 -8.88 23.13
CA HIS A 25 -20.36 -9.80 23.68
C HIS A 25 -21.82 -9.39 23.39
N ASN A 26 -22.03 -8.37 22.54
CA ASN A 26 -23.36 -7.82 22.25
C ASN A 26 -23.68 -8.00 20.75
N SER A 27 -24.12 -9.20 20.38
CA SER A 27 -24.45 -9.56 18.99
C SER A 27 -25.60 -8.74 18.39
N SER A 28 -26.49 -8.20 19.22
CA SER A 28 -27.56 -7.26 18.81
C SER A 28 -27.11 -5.82 18.64
N GLY A 29 -25.88 -5.48 19.06
CA GLY A 29 -25.35 -4.12 19.10
C GLY A 29 -25.75 -3.34 20.35
N MET A 30 -25.18 -2.15 20.48
CA MET A 30 -25.45 -1.20 21.58
C MET A 30 -25.73 0.19 21.03
N SER A 31 -26.57 0.97 21.71
CA SER A 31 -26.78 2.38 21.39
C SER A 31 -25.56 3.24 21.73
N GLY A 32 -25.46 4.41 21.09
CA GLY A 32 -24.37 5.36 21.38
C GLY A 32 -24.30 5.79 22.85
N ASN A 33 -25.44 5.83 23.55
CA ASN A 33 -25.50 6.17 24.97
C ASN A 33 -24.94 5.03 25.83
N GLU A 34 -25.37 3.78 25.59
CA GLU A 34 -24.89 2.62 26.33
C GLU A 34 -23.38 2.42 26.16
N ILE A 35 -22.87 2.69 24.95
CA ILE A 35 -21.42 2.64 24.70
C ILE A 35 -20.70 3.76 25.47
N ALA A 36 -21.20 5.00 25.43
CA ALA A 36 -20.61 6.13 26.14
C ALA A 36 -20.50 5.86 27.65
N ASP A 37 -21.57 5.30 28.22
CA ASP A 37 -21.62 4.94 29.64
C ASP A 37 -20.63 3.80 29.96
N LYS A 38 -20.56 2.76 29.11
CA LYS A 38 -19.68 1.60 29.31
C LYS A 38 -18.19 1.93 29.18
N ILE A 39 -17.83 2.84 28.27
CA ILE A 39 -16.42 3.26 28.08
C ILE A 39 -16.05 4.49 28.93
N GLN A 40 -17.00 5.01 29.73
CA GLN A 40 -16.87 6.15 30.63
C GLN A 40 -16.37 7.43 29.95
N VAL A 41 -16.98 7.79 28.82
CA VAL A 41 -16.70 9.06 28.11
C VAL A 41 -17.98 9.83 27.83
N ASN A 42 -17.87 11.14 27.63
CA ASN A 42 -19.03 11.97 27.30
C ASN A 42 -19.69 11.50 25.99
N ARG A 43 -21.02 11.52 25.93
CA ARG A 43 -21.83 11.16 24.75
C ARG A 43 -21.39 11.86 23.47
N THR A 44 -21.01 13.13 23.52
CA THR A 44 -20.52 13.87 22.34
C THR A 44 -19.17 13.35 21.86
N THR A 45 -18.27 13.03 22.80
CA THR A 45 -17.00 12.37 22.52
C THR A 45 -17.21 10.97 21.94
N ALA A 46 -18.06 10.16 22.57
CA ALA A 46 -18.43 8.83 22.09
C ALA A 46 -18.98 8.90 20.67
N ALA A 47 -19.95 9.78 20.39
CA ALA A 47 -20.51 9.94 19.06
C ALA A 47 -19.46 10.30 18.00
N LYS A 48 -18.52 11.22 18.32
CA LYS A 48 -17.42 11.57 17.43
C LYS A 48 -16.56 10.35 17.10
N TYR A 49 -16.11 9.60 18.10
CA TYR A 49 -15.27 8.43 17.87
C TYR A 49 -16.04 7.27 17.23
N LEU A 50 -17.31 7.03 17.57
CA LEU A 50 -18.14 6.01 16.93
C LEU A 50 -18.32 6.29 15.44
N ASN A 51 -18.54 7.55 15.06
CA ASN A 51 -18.55 7.95 13.65
C ASN A 51 -17.21 7.64 12.98
N ILE A 52 -16.08 8.02 13.58
CA ILE A 52 -14.74 7.72 13.05
C ILE A 52 -14.55 6.21 12.89
N LEU A 53 -14.83 5.42 13.95
CA LEU A 53 -14.71 3.96 13.97
C LEU A 53 -15.60 3.29 12.92
N SER A 54 -16.75 3.89 12.61
CA SER A 54 -17.64 3.40 11.57
C SER A 54 -17.17 3.76 10.16
N THR A 55 -16.64 4.97 9.98
CA THR A 55 -15.98 5.37 8.73
C THR A 55 -14.80 4.47 8.40
N ILE A 56 -13.97 4.09 9.38
CA ILE A 56 -12.85 3.15 9.18
C ILE A 56 -13.27 1.68 9.19
N GLY A 57 -14.57 1.38 9.35
CA GLY A 57 -15.12 0.04 9.17
C GLY A 57 -14.89 -0.94 10.32
N ILE A 58 -14.63 -0.45 11.54
CA ILE A 58 -14.52 -1.30 12.75
C ILE A 58 -15.92 -1.66 13.27
N ILE A 59 -16.84 -0.70 13.21
CA ILE A 59 -18.23 -0.86 13.66
C ILE A 59 -19.20 -0.45 12.56
N SER A 60 -20.35 -1.11 12.50
CA SER A 60 -21.46 -0.70 11.63
C SER A 60 -22.53 0.01 12.43
N MET A 61 -23.15 1.01 11.80
CA MET A 61 -24.29 1.73 12.35
C MET A 61 -25.57 1.28 11.66
N LYS A 62 -26.58 0.92 12.44
CA LYS A 62 -27.95 0.72 11.98
C LYS A 62 -28.87 1.69 12.70
N LYS A 63 -29.60 2.50 11.94
CA LYS A 63 -30.60 3.41 12.50
C LYS A 63 -31.89 2.64 12.77
N ILE A 64 -32.36 2.65 14.00
CA ILE A 64 -33.63 2.03 14.43
C ILE A 64 -34.46 3.13 15.10
N GLY A 65 -35.44 3.66 14.37
CA GLY A 65 -36.20 4.83 14.80
C GLY A 65 -35.29 6.06 14.99
N THR A 66 -35.26 6.58 16.22
CA THR A 66 -34.43 7.72 16.63
C THR A 66 -33.06 7.32 17.18
N VAL A 67 -32.79 6.01 17.33
CA VAL A 67 -31.57 5.50 17.97
C VAL A 67 -30.63 4.90 16.93
N ASN A 68 -29.34 5.22 17.04
CA ASN A 68 -28.29 4.54 16.30
C ASN A 68 -27.79 3.34 17.11
N ILE A 69 -27.95 2.15 16.57
CA ILE A 69 -27.39 0.90 17.11
C ILE A 69 -26.08 0.62 16.41
N TRP A 70 -25.04 0.41 17.21
CA TRP A 70 -23.70 0.11 16.74
C TRP A 70 -23.38 -1.35 17.00
N THR A 71 -22.90 -2.05 15.99
CA THR A 71 -22.47 -3.45 16.08
C THR A 71 -21.03 -3.58 15.62
N LEU A 72 -20.32 -4.59 16.11
CA LEU A 72 -19.05 -4.96 15.48
C LEU A 72 -19.31 -5.55 14.10
N GLN A 73 -18.45 -5.22 13.15
CA GLN A 73 -18.59 -5.72 11.79
C GLN A 73 -18.26 -7.23 11.74
N PRO A 74 -19.14 -8.13 11.23
CA PRO A 74 -19.03 -9.58 11.40
C PRO A 74 -17.74 -10.23 10.87
N SER A 75 -17.17 -9.66 9.81
CA SER A 75 -15.96 -10.15 9.14
C SER A 75 -14.68 -9.83 9.91
N ILE A 76 -14.74 -8.82 10.79
CA ILE A 76 -13.60 -8.26 11.54
C ILE A 76 -13.74 -8.56 13.04
N SER A 77 -14.96 -8.79 13.52
CA SER A 77 -15.27 -9.04 14.94
C SER A 77 -14.69 -10.34 15.49
N LYS A 78 -14.31 -11.28 14.63
CA LYS A 78 -13.64 -12.54 14.99
C LYS A 78 -12.11 -12.45 15.01
N ILE A 79 -11.53 -11.34 14.55
CA ILE A 79 -10.07 -11.16 14.55
C ILE A 79 -9.63 -10.89 15.99
N GLN A 80 -9.12 -11.93 16.65
CA GLN A 80 -8.58 -11.84 18.01
C GLN A 80 -7.15 -11.29 18.02
N ASP A 81 -6.40 -11.56 16.96
CA ASP A 81 -5.02 -11.14 16.80
C ASP A 81 -4.72 -10.76 15.34
N TYR A 82 -4.22 -9.54 15.13
CA TYR A 82 -3.80 -9.03 13.83
C TYR A 82 -2.36 -9.44 13.47
N SER A 83 -1.64 -10.09 14.39
CA SER A 83 -0.28 -10.58 14.20
C SER A 83 -0.20 -11.92 13.47
N ASP A 84 -1.32 -12.65 13.38
CA ASP A 84 -1.46 -13.87 12.57
C ASP A 84 -1.61 -13.52 11.08
N PHE A 85 -0.49 -13.20 10.44
CA PHE A 85 -0.44 -12.84 9.03
C PHE A 85 -0.92 -13.96 8.10
N PHE A 86 -0.81 -15.23 8.51
CA PHE A 86 -1.29 -16.34 7.71
C PHE A 86 -2.83 -16.35 7.65
N TYR A 87 -3.49 -16.24 8.80
CA TYR A 87 -4.94 -16.12 8.84
C TYR A 87 -5.43 -14.84 8.14
N MET A 88 -4.74 -13.71 8.32
CA MET A 88 -5.08 -12.47 7.62
C MET A 88 -4.94 -12.60 6.10
N GLN A 89 -3.91 -13.30 5.62
CA GLN A 89 -3.70 -13.55 4.20
C GLN A 89 -4.82 -14.40 3.61
N GLN A 90 -5.23 -15.47 4.28
CA GLN A 90 -6.34 -16.32 3.84
C GLN A 90 -7.65 -15.54 3.79
N LEU A 91 -7.96 -14.80 4.85
CA LEU A 91 -9.16 -13.98 4.91
C LEU A 91 -9.18 -12.92 3.80
N PHE A 92 -8.04 -12.24 3.56
CA PHE A 92 -7.93 -11.27 2.48
C PHE A 92 -8.15 -11.94 1.11
N MET A 93 -7.52 -13.09 0.87
CA MET A 93 -7.69 -13.86 -0.36
C MET A 93 -9.15 -14.24 -0.61
N ASP A 94 -9.85 -14.75 0.41
CA ASP A 94 -11.26 -15.12 0.31
C ASP A 94 -12.15 -13.93 -0.05
N LEU A 95 -11.93 -12.78 0.59
CA LEU A 95 -12.69 -11.55 0.32
C LEU A 95 -12.48 -11.06 -1.12
N ILE A 96 -11.25 -11.12 -1.61
CA ILE A 96 -10.92 -10.73 -2.99
C ILE A 96 -11.57 -11.68 -4.01
N LEU A 97 -11.51 -13.00 -3.77
CA LEU A 97 -12.13 -14.00 -4.65
C LEU A 97 -13.66 -13.97 -4.61
N GLN A 98 -14.26 -13.56 -3.49
CA GLN A 98 -15.69 -13.33 -3.37
C GLN A 98 -16.14 -11.97 -3.91
N TYR A 99 -15.21 -11.20 -4.49
CA TYR A 99 -15.46 -9.87 -5.04
C TYR A 99 -15.94 -8.83 -4.00
N ASP A 100 -15.74 -9.08 -2.70
CA ASP A 100 -16.11 -8.20 -1.59
C ASP A 100 -15.00 -7.18 -1.28
N GLU A 101 -14.87 -6.21 -2.19
CA GLU A 101 -13.88 -5.14 -2.12
C GLU A 101 -14.02 -4.29 -0.85
N ILE A 102 -15.24 -4.07 -0.38
CA ILE A 102 -15.51 -3.25 0.81
C ILE A 102 -14.93 -3.91 2.05
N GLN A 103 -15.15 -5.22 2.23
CA GLN A 103 -14.56 -5.93 3.37
C GLN A 103 -13.05 -6.08 3.22
N GLY A 104 -12.54 -6.36 2.00
CA GLY A 104 -11.11 -6.44 1.73
C GLY A 104 -10.39 -5.13 2.09
N SER A 105 -10.94 -4.00 1.66
CA SER A 105 -10.43 -2.65 2.00
C SER A 105 -10.44 -2.39 3.50
N LYS A 106 -11.52 -2.75 4.20
CA LYS A 106 -11.63 -2.57 5.65
C LYS A 106 -10.64 -3.44 6.42
N LEU A 107 -10.41 -4.69 5.99
CA LEU A 107 -9.39 -5.56 6.59
C LEU A 107 -8.01 -4.90 6.52
N ILE A 108 -7.63 -4.39 5.35
CA ILE A 108 -6.35 -3.71 5.15
C ILE A 108 -6.24 -2.42 5.96
N LEU A 109 -7.30 -1.60 6.00
CA LEU A 109 -7.31 -0.40 6.84
C LEU A 109 -7.16 -0.74 8.33
N ASN A 110 -7.79 -1.82 8.80
CA ASN A 110 -7.65 -2.25 10.19
C ASN A 110 -6.23 -2.72 10.50
N LEU A 111 -5.58 -3.42 9.57
CA LEU A 111 -4.17 -3.81 9.68
C LEU A 111 -3.22 -2.61 9.66
N LEU A 112 -3.50 -1.59 8.83
CA LEU A 112 -2.69 -0.37 8.81
C LEU A 112 -2.80 0.45 10.11
N ASN A 113 -3.97 0.38 10.75
CA ASN A 113 -4.32 1.04 12.01
C ASN A 113 -4.14 0.11 13.23
N SER A 114 -3.41 -0.99 13.10
CA SER A 114 -2.95 -1.80 14.22
C SER A 114 -1.45 -1.62 14.43
N ASP A 115 -0.91 -2.21 15.48
CA ASP A 115 0.53 -2.20 15.78
C ASP A 115 1.34 -3.13 14.85
N CYS A 116 0.71 -3.69 13.81
CA CYS A 116 1.35 -4.60 12.86
C CYS A 116 2.43 -3.89 12.02
N ASN A 117 3.48 -4.65 11.69
CA ASN A 117 4.51 -4.17 10.77
C ASN A 117 3.91 -4.01 9.37
N LYS A 118 3.86 -2.78 8.87
CA LYS A 118 3.27 -2.44 7.56
C LYS A 118 4.00 -3.11 6.39
N LEU A 119 5.31 -3.36 6.49
CA LEU A 119 6.04 -4.14 5.48
C LEU A 119 5.57 -5.59 5.44
N LYS A 120 5.21 -6.18 6.60
CA LYS A 120 4.65 -7.54 6.65
C LYS A 120 3.26 -7.61 6.00
N ILE A 121 2.47 -6.56 6.04
CA ILE A 121 1.20 -6.51 5.28
C ILE A 121 1.51 -6.68 3.78
N ILE A 122 2.54 -6.01 3.26
CA ILE A 122 2.94 -6.18 1.86
C ILE A 122 3.49 -7.58 1.60
N SER A 123 4.48 -8.02 2.38
CA SER A 123 5.24 -9.25 2.09
C SER A 123 4.48 -10.54 2.40
N GLU A 124 3.59 -10.53 3.40
CA GLU A 124 2.89 -11.73 3.87
C GLU A 124 1.43 -11.80 3.39
N ILE A 125 0.82 -10.67 3.00
CA ILE A 125 -0.60 -10.63 2.57
C ILE A 125 -0.69 -10.26 1.09
N ILE A 126 -0.27 -9.05 0.70
CA ILE A 126 -0.53 -8.54 -0.65
C ILE A 126 0.27 -9.29 -1.72
N VAL A 127 1.58 -9.46 -1.54
CA VAL A 127 2.44 -10.17 -2.49
C VAL A 127 1.99 -11.63 -2.69
N PRO A 128 1.78 -12.44 -1.63
CA PRO A 128 1.31 -13.82 -1.79
C PRO A 128 -0.07 -13.92 -2.45
N THR A 129 -0.98 -12.99 -2.16
CA THR A 129 -2.30 -12.93 -2.81
C THR A 129 -2.18 -12.69 -4.32
N ILE A 130 -1.40 -11.69 -4.76
CA ILE A 130 -1.16 -11.44 -6.19
C ILE A 130 -0.55 -12.67 -6.87
N ASN A 131 0.46 -13.28 -6.24
CA ASN A 131 1.10 -14.50 -6.77
C ASN A 131 0.07 -15.64 -6.92
N THR A 132 -0.77 -15.85 -5.91
CA THR A 132 -1.81 -16.89 -5.93
C THR A 132 -2.86 -16.66 -7.02
N ILE A 133 -3.29 -15.41 -7.22
CA ILE A 133 -4.21 -15.02 -8.30
C ILE A 133 -3.59 -15.34 -9.67
N ASN A 134 -2.35 -14.91 -9.89
CA ASN A 134 -1.64 -15.15 -11.14
C ASN A 134 -1.44 -16.65 -11.40
N GLU A 135 -1.07 -17.44 -10.40
CA GLU A 135 -0.94 -18.89 -10.52
C GLU A 135 -2.29 -19.58 -10.78
N THR A 136 -3.38 -19.08 -10.19
CA THR A 136 -4.73 -19.58 -10.43
C THR A 136 -5.16 -19.34 -11.88
N TYR A 137 -4.82 -18.18 -12.44
CA TYR A 137 -5.01 -17.88 -13.86
C TYR A 137 -4.16 -18.77 -14.78
N LYS A 138 -2.86 -18.92 -14.49
CA LYS A 138 -1.96 -19.79 -15.28
C LYS A 138 -2.45 -21.24 -15.31
N ARG A 139 -3.10 -21.71 -14.24
CA ARG A 139 -3.71 -23.05 -14.15
C ARG A 139 -5.09 -23.15 -14.82
N GLY A 140 -5.58 -22.07 -15.43
CA GLY A 140 -6.86 -22.03 -16.13
C GLY A 140 -8.09 -22.07 -15.21
N ARG A 141 -7.93 -21.81 -13.91
CA ARG A 141 -9.04 -21.86 -12.92
C ARG A 141 -9.88 -20.59 -12.89
N ILE A 142 -9.34 -19.47 -13.36
CA ILE A 142 -10.04 -18.21 -13.57
C ILE A 142 -9.75 -17.69 -14.97
N GLY A 143 -10.70 -16.98 -15.58
CA GLY A 143 -10.56 -16.37 -16.90
C GLY A 143 -9.76 -15.05 -16.89
N LYS A 144 -9.42 -14.54 -18.08
CA LYS A 144 -8.69 -13.26 -18.22
C LYS A 144 -9.50 -12.08 -17.67
N THR A 145 -10.82 -12.04 -17.89
CA THR A 145 -11.68 -10.97 -17.37
C THR A 145 -11.77 -10.99 -15.84
N GLU A 146 -11.84 -12.18 -15.23
CA GLU A 146 -11.79 -12.33 -13.78
C GLU A 146 -10.44 -11.88 -13.21
N LEU A 147 -9.34 -12.30 -13.85
CA LEU A 147 -8.00 -11.84 -13.49
C LEU A 147 -7.92 -10.31 -13.49
N ILE A 148 -8.35 -9.67 -14.58
CA ILE A 148 -8.32 -8.20 -14.70
C ILE A 148 -9.16 -7.56 -13.59
N SER A 149 -10.40 -8.02 -13.37
CA SER A 149 -11.28 -7.47 -12.34
C SER A 149 -10.71 -7.63 -10.93
N ILE A 150 -10.10 -8.78 -10.63
CA ILE A 150 -9.49 -9.05 -9.33
C ILE A 150 -8.26 -8.16 -9.12
N LEU A 151 -7.40 -8.06 -10.14
CA LEU A 151 -6.18 -7.26 -10.09
C LEU A 151 -6.47 -5.76 -9.95
N ASP A 152 -7.52 -5.26 -10.61
CA ASP A 152 -7.98 -3.87 -10.49
C ASP A 152 -8.39 -3.54 -9.03
N LYS A 153 -9.12 -4.44 -8.37
CA LYS A 153 -9.47 -4.29 -6.95
C LYS A 153 -8.26 -4.31 -6.03
N VAL A 154 -7.29 -5.18 -6.31
CA VAL A 154 -6.03 -5.20 -5.56
C VAL A 154 -5.26 -3.89 -5.75
N LEU A 155 -5.29 -3.32 -6.97
CA LEU A 155 -4.69 -2.02 -7.24
C LEU A 155 -5.38 -0.90 -6.46
N ASP A 156 -6.70 -0.87 -6.40
CA ASP A 156 -7.45 0.10 -5.58
C ASP A 156 -7.09 0.03 -4.10
N ILE A 157 -6.92 -1.20 -3.59
CA ILE A 157 -6.46 -1.42 -2.21
C ILE A 157 -5.02 -0.93 -2.01
N ILE A 158 -4.11 -1.17 -2.95
CA ILE A 158 -2.73 -0.63 -2.91
C ILE A 158 -2.77 0.91 -2.90
N ILE A 159 -3.62 1.53 -3.70
CA ILE A 159 -3.81 2.99 -3.74
C ILE A 159 -4.37 3.50 -2.41
N LEU A 160 -5.37 2.82 -1.86
CA LEU A 160 -5.94 3.12 -0.54
C LEU A 160 -4.84 3.08 0.54
N MET A 161 -3.99 2.04 0.54
CA MET A 161 -2.86 1.95 1.46
C MET A 161 -1.91 3.13 1.29
N TYR A 162 -1.56 3.49 0.05
CA TYR A 162 -0.63 4.57 -0.26
C TYR A 162 -1.09 5.91 0.35
N PHE A 163 -2.38 6.22 0.29
CA PHE A 163 -2.94 7.47 0.83
C PHE A 163 -3.19 7.44 2.34
N ASN A 164 -3.35 6.26 2.95
CA ASN A 164 -3.53 6.14 4.40
C ASN A 164 -2.21 6.06 5.18
N ILE A 165 -1.09 5.87 4.50
CA ILE A 165 0.23 5.81 5.14
C ILE A 165 0.84 7.22 5.21
N THR A 166 0.97 7.71 6.44
CA THR A 166 1.58 9.01 6.76
C THR A 166 2.74 8.84 7.73
N TYR A 167 3.74 9.71 7.59
CA TYR A 167 4.92 9.75 8.47
C TYR A 167 5.02 11.11 9.12
N PRO A 168 5.41 11.15 10.41
CA PRO A 168 5.86 12.41 10.97
C PRO A 168 7.20 12.81 10.31
N PRO A 169 7.53 14.11 10.24
CA PRO A 169 8.69 14.62 9.49
C PRO A 169 10.01 13.91 9.81
N GLU A 170 10.23 13.53 11.06
CA GLU A 170 11.44 12.87 11.54
C GLU A 170 11.67 11.45 11.00
N LYS A 171 10.62 10.80 10.46
CA LYS A 171 10.72 9.46 9.84
C LYS A 171 10.82 9.51 8.32
N ILE A 172 10.84 10.70 7.73
CA ILE A 172 10.95 10.85 6.28
C ILE A 172 12.40 10.67 5.87
N MET A 173 12.65 9.77 4.94
CA MET A 173 13.98 9.55 4.38
C MET A 173 14.21 10.52 3.22
N GLU A 174 15.15 11.46 3.41
CA GLU A 174 15.43 12.55 2.45
C GLU A 174 16.66 12.30 1.56
N ASN A 175 17.35 11.17 1.70
CA ASN A 175 18.54 10.83 0.92
C ASN A 175 18.28 9.80 -0.20
N ILE A 176 17.06 9.24 -0.31
CA ILE A 176 16.68 8.24 -1.32
C ILE A 176 15.41 8.69 -2.04
N TYR A 177 15.49 8.77 -3.37
CA TYR A 177 14.41 9.25 -4.23
C TYR A 177 14.07 8.23 -5.31
N PRO A 178 13.11 7.32 -5.05
CA PRO A 178 12.73 6.30 -6.00
C PRO A 178 11.74 6.87 -7.04
N ILE A 179 12.03 6.66 -8.32
CA ILE A 179 11.21 7.04 -9.47
C ILE A 179 10.75 5.77 -10.19
N PHE A 180 9.49 5.69 -10.57
CA PHE A 180 8.90 4.49 -11.17
C PHE A 180 8.38 4.78 -12.58
N ILE A 181 8.87 4.05 -13.57
CA ILE A 181 8.47 4.12 -14.98
C ILE A 181 8.03 2.73 -15.44
N VAL A 182 6.84 2.65 -16.03
CA VAL A 182 6.25 1.39 -16.48
C VAL A 182 6.18 1.37 -17.99
N GLY A 183 6.79 0.37 -18.61
CA GLY A 183 6.83 0.19 -20.06
C GLY A 183 5.70 -0.68 -20.63
N ASN A 184 4.97 -1.42 -19.78
CA ASN A 184 3.84 -2.25 -20.20
C ASN A 184 2.72 -2.29 -19.13
N GLU A 185 1.45 -2.32 -19.54
CA GLU A 185 0.27 -2.33 -18.66
C GLU A 185 0.31 -3.45 -17.59
N GLU A 186 0.84 -4.63 -17.93
CA GLU A 186 0.92 -5.79 -17.02
C GLU A 186 1.78 -5.53 -15.77
N GLN A 187 2.69 -4.56 -15.83
CA GLN A 187 3.64 -4.27 -14.75
C GLN A 187 3.14 -3.17 -13.79
N ILE A 188 1.97 -2.58 -14.03
CA ILE A 188 1.45 -1.45 -13.25
C ILE A 188 1.29 -1.84 -11.77
N ILE A 189 0.70 -3.00 -11.47
CA ILE A 189 0.45 -3.41 -10.07
C ILE A 189 1.75 -3.60 -9.30
N THR A 190 2.72 -4.31 -9.87
CA THR A 190 4.03 -4.52 -9.22
C THR A 190 4.73 -3.19 -8.96
N SER A 191 4.71 -2.28 -9.93
CA SER A 191 5.33 -0.95 -9.77
C SER A 191 4.67 -0.10 -8.68
N LYS A 192 3.34 -0.16 -8.55
CA LYS A 192 2.59 0.52 -7.49
C LYS A 192 2.85 -0.11 -6.13
N LEU A 193 2.97 -1.42 -6.06
CA LEU A 193 3.30 -2.16 -4.85
C LEU A 193 4.71 -1.81 -4.33
N TRP A 194 5.69 -1.71 -5.22
CA TRP A 194 7.04 -1.31 -4.82
C TRP A 194 7.11 0.17 -4.43
N SER A 195 6.40 1.04 -5.16
CA SER A 195 6.21 2.44 -4.75
C SER A 195 5.62 2.55 -3.34
N LEU A 196 4.57 1.77 -3.05
CA LEU A 196 3.99 1.66 -1.71
C LEU A 196 5.00 1.12 -0.67
N THR A 197 5.83 0.16 -1.04
CA THR A 197 6.89 -0.37 -0.17
C THR A 197 7.89 0.74 0.20
N PHE A 198 8.32 1.55 -0.77
CA PHE A 198 9.16 2.72 -0.53
C PHE A 198 8.45 3.78 0.31
N LYS A 199 7.14 3.99 0.10
CA LYS A 199 6.35 4.85 0.98
C LYS A 199 6.36 4.32 2.42
N ILE A 200 6.20 3.01 2.63
CA ILE A 200 6.14 2.36 3.96
C ILE A 200 7.43 2.56 4.79
N ILE A 201 8.57 2.70 4.13
CA ILE A 201 9.86 2.92 4.80
C ILE A 201 10.19 4.42 4.96
N GLY A 202 9.28 5.31 4.58
CA GLY A 202 9.43 6.76 4.76
C GLY A 202 9.99 7.51 3.55
N CYS A 203 10.18 6.87 2.39
CA CYS A 203 10.54 7.59 1.16
C CYS A 203 9.39 8.41 0.60
N ARG A 204 9.74 9.31 -0.32
CA ARG A 204 8.80 10.01 -1.20
C ARG A 204 8.95 9.49 -2.63
N PRO A 205 8.31 8.35 -2.96
CA PRO A 205 8.36 7.82 -4.30
C PRO A 205 7.66 8.74 -5.30
N PHE A 206 8.18 8.79 -6.52
CA PHE A 206 7.61 9.54 -7.62
C PHE A 206 7.23 8.59 -8.76
N PHE A 207 5.95 8.56 -9.12
CA PHE A 207 5.43 7.64 -10.12
C PHE A 207 5.18 8.38 -11.43
N ILE A 208 5.99 8.10 -12.46
CA ILE A 208 5.83 8.71 -13.79
C ILE A 208 4.58 8.16 -14.47
N GLY A 209 4.37 6.85 -14.43
CA GLY A 209 3.22 6.22 -15.05
C GLY A 209 3.58 5.09 -16.01
N ASN A 210 2.54 4.56 -16.65
CA ASN A 210 2.68 3.71 -17.82
C ASN A 210 2.93 4.58 -19.06
N VAL A 211 4.02 4.31 -19.77
CA VAL A 211 4.45 5.04 -20.96
C VAL A 211 4.40 4.19 -22.23
N GLU A 212 3.91 2.95 -22.16
CA GLU A 212 3.83 2.00 -23.29
C GLU A 212 3.31 2.64 -24.60
N LYS A 213 2.22 3.41 -24.51
CA LYS A 213 1.57 4.07 -25.65
C LYS A 213 2.05 5.49 -25.93
N GLN A 214 3.08 5.94 -25.21
CA GLN A 214 3.59 7.32 -25.23
C GLN A 214 5.04 7.40 -25.72
N ILE A 215 5.64 6.27 -26.11
CA ILE A 215 6.99 6.25 -26.67
C ILE A 215 6.92 6.82 -28.10
N ASP A 216 7.42 8.04 -28.25
CA ASP A 216 7.62 8.72 -29.51
C ASP A 216 9.12 9.10 -29.69
N PRO A 217 9.55 9.58 -30.88
CA PRO A 217 10.95 9.92 -31.14
C PRO A 217 11.57 10.99 -30.24
N PHE A 218 10.79 11.74 -29.46
CA PHE A 218 11.25 12.79 -28.54
C PHE A 218 11.05 12.43 -27.07
N PHE A 219 10.52 11.24 -26.79
CA PHE A 219 10.19 10.79 -25.45
C PHE A 219 11.39 10.85 -24.49
N ASP A 220 12.59 10.54 -24.96
CA ASP A 220 13.84 10.60 -24.20
C ASP A 220 14.14 12.02 -23.69
N LEU A 221 14.00 13.04 -24.54
CA LEU A 221 14.20 14.44 -24.20
C LEU A 221 13.15 14.93 -23.20
N ASP A 222 11.89 14.55 -23.38
CA ASP A 222 10.81 14.95 -22.48
C ASP A 222 10.91 14.25 -21.13
N LEU A 223 11.27 12.95 -21.11
CA LEU A 223 11.59 12.22 -19.89
C LEU A 223 12.76 12.87 -19.15
N GLN A 224 13.84 13.20 -19.86
CA GLN A 224 15.01 13.88 -19.28
C GLN A 224 14.61 15.21 -18.63
N ARG A 225 13.88 16.07 -19.34
CA ARG A 225 13.40 17.36 -18.81
C ARG A 225 12.57 17.17 -17.54
N PHE A 226 11.69 16.16 -17.54
CA PHE A 226 10.81 15.90 -16.42
C PHE A 226 11.55 15.37 -15.19
N ILE A 227 12.50 14.44 -15.37
CA ILE A 227 13.33 13.92 -14.28
C ILE A 227 14.21 15.04 -13.69
N LEU A 228 14.87 15.85 -14.53
CA LEU A 228 15.68 16.98 -14.08
C LEU A 228 14.86 18.00 -13.28
N LYS A 229 13.65 18.33 -13.74
CA LYS A 229 12.73 19.21 -13.01
C LYS A 229 12.38 18.66 -11.63
N ASN A 230 12.14 17.35 -11.53
CA ASN A 230 11.83 16.69 -10.27
C ASN A 230 13.05 16.55 -9.34
N TRP A 231 14.27 16.52 -9.88
CA TRP A 231 15.51 16.41 -9.09
C TRP A 231 15.99 17.72 -8.48
N LYS A 232 15.53 18.86 -9.01
CA LYS A 232 15.98 20.19 -8.57
C LYS A 232 15.94 20.34 -7.05
N ASN A 233 17.06 20.82 -6.47
CA ASN A 233 17.26 21.07 -5.04
C ASN A 233 17.23 19.81 -4.13
N LYS A 234 17.51 18.62 -4.67
CA LYS A 234 17.65 17.37 -3.89
C LYS A 234 19.10 16.94 -3.82
N ASN A 235 19.46 16.34 -2.69
CA ASN A 235 20.76 15.71 -2.47
C ASN A 235 20.53 14.26 -2.01
N GLY A 236 21.33 13.32 -2.50
CA GLY A 236 21.21 11.90 -2.20
C GLY A 236 21.19 11.04 -3.47
N THR A 237 20.66 9.83 -3.34
CA THR A 237 20.58 8.85 -4.43
C THR A 237 19.21 8.86 -5.07
N MET A 238 19.16 9.08 -6.39
CA MET A 238 17.99 8.82 -7.22
C MET A 238 18.01 7.34 -7.62
N ILE A 239 16.90 6.64 -7.49
CA ILE A 239 16.77 5.26 -7.99
C ILE A 239 15.65 5.24 -9.02
N ILE A 240 15.97 5.01 -10.29
CA ILE A 240 14.99 4.92 -11.35
C ILE A 240 14.67 3.45 -11.58
N PHE A 241 13.44 3.06 -11.26
CA PHE A 241 12.87 1.75 -11.49
C PHE A 241 12.17 1.70 -12.85
N ILE A 242 12.62 0.79 -13.70
CA ILE A 242 12.02 0.50 -15.00
C ILE A 242 11.33 -0.86 -14.92
N TYR A 243 10.04 -0.89 -15.22
CA TYR A 243 9.25 -2.12 -15.25
C TYR A 243 8.84 -2.42 -16.68
N ALA A 244 9.15 -3.60 -17.19
CA ALA A 244 8.76 -4.01 -18.53
C ALA A 244 8.56 -5.52 -18.63
N SER A 245 7.60 -5.94 -19.44
CA SER A 245 7.39 -7.34 -19.84
C SER A 245 8.01 -7.66 -21.20
N GLU A 246 8.36 -6.63 -21.98
CA GLU A 246 8.86 -6.76 -23.36
C GLU A 246 10.28 -6.21 -23.51
N GLU A 247 11.09 -6.86 -24.34
CA GLU A 247 12.48 -6.50 -24.58
C GLU A 247 12.64 -5.12 -25.20
N SER A 248 11.83 -4.77 -26.20
CA SER A 248 11.85 -3.47 -26.87
C SER A 248 11.62 -2.33 -25.88
N SER A 249 10.56 -2.41 -25.08
CA SER A 249 10.22 -1.43 -24.06
C SER A 249 11.32 -1.29 -23.01
N LEU A 250 11.87 -2.41 -22.54
CA LEU A 250 12.94 -2.39 -21.55
C LEU A 250 14.23 -1.78 -22.08
N ARG A 251 14.64 -2.17 -23.29
CA ARG A 251 15.83 -1.63 -23.97
C ARG A 251 15.72 -0.13 -24.20
N PHE A 252 14.58 0.32 -24.72
CA PHE A 252 14.33 1.72 -24.98
C PHE A 252 14.41 2.54 -23.68
N LEU A 253 13.60 2.19 -22.67
CA LEU A 253 13.54 2.94 -21.41
C LEU A 253 14.88 2.95 -20.68
N PHE A 254 15.58 1.82 -20.66
CA PHE A 254 16.90 1.74 -20.04
C PHE A 254 17.89 2.65 -20.73
N THR A 255 17.94 2.65 -22.06
CA THR A 255 18.85 3.49 -22.83
C THR A 255 18.57 4.97 -22.56
N SER A 256 17.30 5.38 -22.59
CA SER A 256 16.89 6.75 -22.26
C SER A 256 17.31 7.14 -20.83
N VAL A 257 17.10 6.26 -19.85
CA VAL A 257 17.48 6.53 -18.46
C VAL A 257 19.00 6.52 -18.26
N GLN A 258 19.73 5.68 -18.97
CA GLN A 258 21.19 5.61 -18.93
C GLN A 258 21.81 6.91 -19.45
N GLU A 259 21.27 7.48 -20.52
CA GLU A 259 21.69 8.81 -20.99
C GLU A 259 21.46 9.90 -19.95
N ILE A 260 20.33 9.84 -19.24
CA ILE A 260 20.02 10.78 -18.15
C ILE A 260 21.06 10.63 -17.04
N LYS A 261 21.35 9.39 -16.60
CA LYS A 261 22.39 9.09 -15.61
C LYS A 261 23.75 9.68 -15.99
N LEU A 262 24.17 9.56 -17.26
CA LEU A 262 25.45 10.08 -17.75
C LEU A 262 25.50 11.61 -17.80
N LYS A 263 24.36 12.28 -18.06
CA LYS A 263 24.26 13.74 -18.18
C LYS A 263 24.03 14.44 -16.83
N MET A 264 23.65 13.70 -15.79
CA MET A 264 23.31 14.25 -14.48
C MET A 264 24.50 14.26 -13.53
N ASN A 265 24.71 15.39 -12.85
CA ASN A 265 25.60 15.48 -11.70
C ASN A 265 24.87 15.03 -10.42
N ALA A 266 24.43 13.77 -10.39
CA ALA A 266 23.70 13.17 -9.28
C ALA A 266 24.06 11.68 -9.14
N ASP A 267 23.92 11.12 -7.94
CA ASP A 267 24.02 9.67 -7.74
C ASP A 267 22.73 9.01 -8.25
N VAL A 268 22.76 8.50 -9.49
CA VAL A 268 21.62 7.83 -10.13
C VAL A 268 21.88 6.34 -10.23
N LYS A 269 20.97 5.55 -9.68
CA LYS A 269 20.95 4.09 -9.81
C LYS A 269 19.75 3.64 -10.65
N ILE A 270 19.95 2.66 -11.49
CA ILE A 270 18.94 2.10 -12.39
C ILE A 270 18.62 0.68 -11.93
N ALA A 271 17.36 0.45 -11.60
CA ALA A 271 16.82 -0.84 -11.23
C ALA A 271 15.83 -1.29 -12.30
N ILE A 272 15.94 -2.54 -12.74
CA ILE A 272 15.03 -3.11 -13.73
C ILE A 272 14.21 -4.26 -13.15
N HIS A 273 12.94 -4.33 -13.54
CA HIS A 273 12.01 -5.41 -13.22
C HIS A 273 11.32 -5.92 -14.47
N GLY A 274 11.13 -7.22 -14.54
CA GLY A 274 10.42 -7.93 -15.59
C GLY A 274 10.49 -9.44 -15.34
N PRO A 275 9.89 -10.26 -16.23
CA PRO A 275 10.00 -11.71 -16.16
C PRO A 275 11.47 -12.17 -16.16
N ASP A 276 11.80 -13.23 -15.42
CA ASP A 276 13.18 -13.76 -15.29
C ASP A 276 13.85 -13.97 -16.64
N LYS A 277 13.14 -14.60 -17.58
CA LYS A 277 13.61 -14.86 -18.94
C LYS A 277 14.07 -13.57 -19.64
N LEU A 278 13.29 -12.49 -19.50
CA LEU A 278 13.64 -11.20 -20.09
C LEU A 278 14.91 -10.65 -19.42
N LEU A 279 15.00 -10.65 -18.09
CA LEU A 279 16.15 -10.13 -17.33
C LEU A 279 17.46 -10.89 -17.61
N GLU A 280 17.36 -12.16 -18.00
CA GLU A 280 18.47 -12.99 -18.49
C GLU A 280 18.91 -12.59 -19.91
N GLU A 281 17.97 -12.44 -20.84
CA GLU A 281 18.23 -12.07 -22.24
C GLU A 281 18.94 -10.71 -22.38
N ILE A 282 18.65 -9.78 -21.46
CA ILE A 282 19.25 -8.44 -21.45
C ILE A 282 20.42 -8.28 -20.47
N SER A 283 21.16 -9.35 -20.19
CA SER A 283 22.28 -9.32 -19.25
C SER A 283 23.39 -8.32 -19.60
N SER A 284 23.57 -8.03 -20.88
CA SER A 284 24.55 -7.08 -21.39
C SER A 284 24.28 -5.61 -21.04
N MET A 285 23.04 -5.26 -20.66
CA MET A 285 22.67 -3.86 -20.37
C MET A 285 23.27 -3.35 -19.06
N ASN A 286 23.76 -4.23 -18.18
CA ASN A 286 24.45 -3.91 -16.92
C ASN A 286 23.74 -2.84 -16.05
N PRO A 287 22.47 -3.03 -15.70
CA PRO A 287 21.79 -2.17 -14.73
C PRO A 287 22.47 -2.25 -13.35
N ASP A 288 22.31 -1.21 -12.52
CA ASP A 288 22.82 -1.28 -11.14
C ASP A 288 22.12 -2.39 -10.34
N TYR A 289 20.83 -2.64 -10.61
CA TYR A 289 20.06 -3.71 -10.00
C TYR A 289 19.12 -4.43 -10.98
N LYS A 290 19.10 -5.77 -10.90
CA LYS A 290 18.07 -6.62 -11.51
C LYS A 290 17.18 -7.16 -10.41
N ILE A 291 15.88 -6.92 -10.52
CA ILE A 291 14.93 -7.21 -9.45
C ILE A 291 13.82 -8.07 -10.03
N PRO A 292 13.97 -9.40 -10.09
CA PRO A 292 12.94 -10.29 -10.62
C PRO A 292 11.70 -10.37 -9.72
N ASP A 293 11.88 -10.21 -8.41
CA ASP A 293 10.84 -10.43 -7.43
C ASP A 293 10.94 -9.48 -6.22
N PHE A 294 9.94 -9.54 -5.35
CA PHE A 294 9.91 -8.74 -4.13
C PHE A 294 11.07 -9.07 -3.17
N LYS A 295 11.54 -10.32 -3.15
CA LYS A 295 12.68 -10.72 -2.32
C LYS A 295 13.96 -9.99 -2.74
N SER A 296 14.19 -9.89 -4.05
CA SER A 296 15.32 -9.17 -4.63
C SER A 296 15.22 -7.67 -4.36
N LEU A 297 14.01 -7.10 -4.33
CA LEU A 297 13.80 -5.70 -3.92
C LEU A 297 14.25 -5.48 -2.48
N VAL A 298 13.85 -6.38 -1.57
CA VAL A 298 14.24 -6.33 -0.15
C VAL A 298 15.76 -6.45 -0.01
N THR A 299 16.42 -7.33 -0.78
CA THR A 299 17.89 -7.44 -0.80
C THR A 299 18.54 -6.13 -1.22
N MET A 300 18.08 -5.52 -2.32
CA MET A 300 18.57 -4.22 -2.78
C MET A 300 18.39 -3.13 -1.71
N MET A 301 17.23 -3.08 -1.05
CA MET A 301 16.98 -2.12 0.03
C MET A 301 17.95 -2.30 1.20
N LYS A 302 18.29 -3.54 1.56
CA LYS A 302 19.30 -3.83 2.60
C LYS A 302 20.70 -3.37 2.19
N GLU A 303 21.11 -3.63 0.95
CA GLU A 303 22.41 -3.17 0.42
C GLU A 303 22.53 -1.64 0.45
N LEU A 304 21.43 -0.95 0.14
CA LEU A 304 21.34 0.50 0.20
C LEU A 304 21.16 1.04 1.63
N LYS A 305 21.13 0.17 2.65
CA LYS A 305 20.89 0.51 4.06
C LYS A 305 19.60 1.29 4.28
N ILE A 306 18.60 0.99 3.45
CA ILE A 306 17.26 1.57 3.50
C ILE A 306 16.42 0.87 4.57
N ILE A 307 16.62 -0.43 4.74
CA ILE A 307 16.01 -1.26 5.77
C ILE A 307 17.10 -2.09 6.46
N TYR A 308 16.85 -2.46 7.70
CA TYR A 308 17.72 -3.32 8.53
C TYR A 308 17.21 -4.76 8.54
#